data_AF-A0A972LUA3-F1
#
_entry.id   AF-A0A972LUA3-F1
#
_cell.length_a   1.000
_cell.length_b   1.000
_cell.length_c   1.000
_cell.angle_alpha   90.00
_cell.angle_beta   90.00
_cell.angle_gamma   90.00
#
_symmetry.space_group_name_H-M   'P 1'
#
loop_
_entity.id
_entity.type
_entity.pdbx_description
1 polymer ?
#
loop_
_entity_poly.entity_id
_entity_poly.type
_entity_poly.pdbx_seq_one_letter_code
_entity_poly.pdbx_strand_id
1 'polypeptide(L)' 'ALLAEQVTQVTLKNALTSYAEIAESENYDWPLAAFLPNVLAHFDLPDCYRALEQKQLRQIEPQGATSTPF' A
#
# COMPACT_ATOMS: atom_id res chain seq x y z
N ALA A 1 8.84 2.35 -8.26
CA ALA A 1 8.66 3.82 -8.34
C ALA A 1 9.56 4.57 -7.36
N LEU A 2 9.61 4.16 -6.08
CA LEU A 2 10.43 4.83 -5.06
C LEU A 2 11.92 4.89 -5.42
N LEU A 3 12.48 3.77 -5.86
CA LEU A 3 13.89 3.64 -6.25
C LEU A 3 14.19 4.07 -7.70
N ALA A 4 13.17 4.51 -8.45
CA ALA A 4 13.29 4.87 -9.85
C ALA A 4 13.23 6.40 -9.98
N GLU A 5 14.39 7.04 -10.05
CA GLU A 5 14.52 8.51 -10.06
C GLU A 5 13.77 9.16 -11.21
N GLN A 6 13.75 8.53 -12.38
CA GLN A 6 13.09 9.03 -13.59
C GLN A 6 11.56 9.09 -13.50
N VAL A 7 10.94 8.41 -12.53
CA VAL A 7 9.48 8.41 -12.35
C VAL A 7 9.05 9.73 -11.72
N THR A 8 8.20 10.48 -12.41
CA THR A 8 7.69 11.79 -11.97
C THR A 8 6.25 11.77 -11.48
N GLN A 9 5.47 10.75 -11.86
CA GLN A 9 4.08 10.57 -11.45
C GLN A 9 3.79 9.10 -11.12
N VAL A 10 3.06 8.86 -10.04
CA VAL A 10 2.60 7.51 -9.65
C VAL A 10 1.09 7.53 -9.45
N THR A 11 0.38 6.59 -10.07
CA THR A 11 -1.04 6.35 -9.79
C THR A 11 -1.21 4.92 -9.30
N LEU A 12 -1.74 4.78 -8.09
CA LEU A 12 -2.09 3.50 -7.48
C LEU A 12 -3.61 3.34 -7.52
N LYS A 13 -4.08 2.19 -7.98
CA LYS A 13 -5.50 1.84 -8.04
C LYS A 13 -5.74 0.65 -7.12
N ASN A 14 -6.73 0.74 -6.24
CA ASN A 14 -7.11 -0.36 -5.36
C ASN A 14 -5.93 -0.86 -4.53
N ALA A 15 -5.00 0.03 -4.16
CA ALA A 15 -3.80 -0.33 -3.43
C ALA A 15 -4.11 -0.49 -1.94
N LEU A 16 -3.39 -1.41 -1.29
CA LEU A 16 -3.49 -1.62 0.15
C LEU A 16 -3.10 -0.35 0.90
N THR A 17 -3.89 0.05 1.88
CA THR A 17 -3.62 1.24 2.71
C THR A 17 -2.44 1.02 3.66
N SER A 18 -2.37 -0.14 4.30
CA SER A 18 -1.39 -0.48 5.34
C SER A 18 -1.27 -1.99 5.55
N TYR A 19 -0.04 -2.47 5.72
CA TYR A 19 0.23 -3.83 6.20
C TYR A 19 -0.09 -3.98 7.70
N ALA A 20 0.02 -2.91 8.49
CA ALA A 20 -0.30 -2.96 9.92
C ALA A 20 -1.80 -3.17 10.12
N GLU A 21 -2.62 -2.49 9.32
CA GLU A 21 -4.08 -2.68 9.31
C GLU A 21 -4.47 -4.14 9.05
N ILE A 22 -3.78 -4.83 8.12
CA ILE A 22 -3.98 -6.27 7.87
C ILE A 22 -3.61 -7.09 9.11
N ALA A 23 -2.44 -6.81 9.71
CA ALA A 23 -1.93 -7.57 10.84
C ALA A 23 -2.81 -7.45 12.10
N GLU A 24 -3.47 -6.31 12.27
CA GLU A 24 -4.40 -6.03 13.38
C GLU A 24 -5.83 -6.51 13.10
N SER A 25 -6.16 -6.83 11.84
CA SER A 25 -7.49 -7.28 11.45
C SER A 25 -7.65 -8.79 11.64
N GLU A 26 -8.81 -9.21 12.17
CA GLU A 26 -9.15 -10.63 12.32
C GLU A 26 -9.34 -11.32 10.96
N ASN A 27 -9.85 -10.60 9.97
CA ASN A 27 -10.08 -11.07 8.60
C ASN A 27 -9.53 -10.07 7.59
N TYR A 28 -9.08 -10.57 6.44
CA TYR A 28 -8.65 -9.76 5.30
C TYR A 28 -8.92 -10.48 3.98
N ASP A 29 -9.12 -9.71 2.90
CA ASP A 29 -9.48 -10.25 1.57
C ASP A 29 -8.28 -10.37 0.61
N TRP A 30 -7.11 -9.92 1.06
CA TRP A 30 -5.90 -9.87 0.23
C TRP A 30 -5.24 -11.24 0.04
N PRO A 31 -4.74 -11.55 -1.17
CA PRO A 31 -4.03 -12.79 -1.41
C PRO A 31 -2.69 -12.80 -0.66
N LEU A 32 -2.28 -13.96 -0.13
CA LEU A 32 -1.01 -14.10 0.59
C LEU A 32 0.22 -13.66 -0.23
N ALA A 33 0.15 -13.76 -1.56
CA ALA A 33 1.21 -13.31 -2.47
C ALA A 33 1.43 -11.78 -2.45
N ALA A 34 0.50 -10.99 -1.90
CA ALA A 34 0.65 -9.54 -1.72
C ALA A 34 1.49 -9.17 -0.49
N PHE A 35 1.83 -10.13 0.37
CA PHE A 35 2.57 -9.88 1.60
C PHE A 35 4.05 -10.22 1.46
N LEU A 36 4.87 -9.33 2.01
CA LEU A 36 6.29 -9.52 2.12
C LEU A 36 6.62 -10.06 3.53
N PRO A 37 7.46 -11.11 3.65
CA PRO A 37 7.86 -11.63 4.94
C PRO A 37 8.49 -10.54 5.81
N ASN A 38 8.04 -10.47 7.07
CA ASN A 38 8.58 -9.55 8.09
C ASN A 38 8.53 -8.05 7.73
N VAL A 39 7.64 -7.63 6.82
CA VAL A 39 7.63 -6.26 6.29
C VAL A 39 7.49 -5.17 7.36
N LEU A 40 6.64 -5.39 8.37
CA LEU A 40 6.37 -4.43 9.44
C LEU A 40 7.57 -4.19 10.37
N ALA A 41 8.59 -5.05 10.36
CA ALA A 41 9.85 -4.78 11.05
C ALA A 41 10.73 -3.75 10.32
N HIS A 42 10.39 -3.43 9.06
CA HIS A 42 11.17 -2.55 8.19
C HIS A 42 10.40 -1.28 7.78
N PHE A 43 9.15 -1.41 7.35
CA PHE A 43 8.32 -0.28 6.93
C PHE A 43 6.84 -0.67 6.86
N ASP A 44 5.98 0.34 6.74
CA ASP A 44 4.60 0.17 6.29
C ASP A 44 4.33 0.97 4.99
N LEU A 45 3.25 0.66 4.28
CA LEU A 45 2.86 1.33 3.04
C LEU A 45 2.64 2.85 3.19
N PRO A 46 2.09 3.38 4.30
CA PRO A 46 2.01 4.82 4.53
C PRO A 46 3.39 5.52 4.46
N ASP A 47 4.48 4.87 4.91
CA ASP A 47 5.82 5.43 4.79
C ASP A 47 6.25 5.54 3.33
N CYS A 48 5.96 4.51 2.54
CA CYS A 48 6.25 4.51 1.11
C CYS A 48 5.41 5.57 0.37
N TYR A 49 4.13 5.73 0.73
CA TYR A 49 3.26 6.73 0.12
C TYR A 49 3.73 8.15 0.39
N ARG A 50 4.12 8.45 1.63
CA ARG A 50 4.72 9.74 2.00
C ARG A 50 5.98 10.04 1.17
N ALA A 51 6.85 9.06 0.98
CA ALA A 51 8.04 9.24 0.14
C ALA A 51 7.71 9.42 -1.35
N LEU A 52 6.57 8.90 -1.82
CA LEU A 52 6.09 9.04 -3.19
C LEU A 52 5.28 10.33 -3.43
N GLU A 53 4.93 11.12 -2.41
CA GLU A 53 4.21 12.40 -2.57
C GLU A 53 4.95 13.36 -3.51
N GLN A 54 6.28 13.39 -3.43
CA GLN A 54 7.14 14.17 -4.34
C GLN A 54 7.00 13.77 -5.81
N LYS A 55 6.49 12.58 -6.09
CA LYS A 55 6.23 12.02 -7.43
C LYS A 55 4.74 12.06 -7.77
N GLN A 56 4.03 13.12 -7.37
CA GLN A 56 2.62 13.37 -7.68
C GLN A 56 1.74 12.12 -7.45
N LEU A 57 1.89 11.50 -6.28
CA LEU A 57 1.15 10.29 -5.95
C LEU A 57 -0.37 10.54 -6.01
N ARG A 58 -1.06 9.73 -6.80
CA ARG A 58 -2.52 9.66 -6.82
C ARG A 58 -2.97 8.26 -6.42
N GLN A 59 -3.83 8.18 -5.40
CA GLN A 59 -4.48 6.94 -5.00
C GLN A 59 -5.93 6.98 -5.45
N ILE A 60 -6.39 5.92 -6.11
CA ILE A 60 -7.76 5.75 -6.56
C ILE A 60 -8.30 4.53 -5.83
N GLU A 61 -9.37 4.74 -5.05
CA GLU A 61 -10.04 3.68 -4.30
C GLU A 61 -9.08 2.81 -3.47
N PRO A 62 -8.20 3.39 -2.63
CA PRO A 62 -7.34 2.57 -1.77
C PRO A 62 -8.20 1.65 -0.90
N GLN A 63 -7.73 0.42 -0.69
CA GLN A 63 -8.47 -0.62 0.01
C GLN A 63 -7.79 -0.96 1.34
N GLY A 64 -8.60 -1.04 2.39
CA GLY A 64 -8.20 -1.51 3.71
C GLY A 64 -8.00 -3.02 3.77
N ALA A 65 -8.06 -3.59 4.97
CA ALA A 65 -7.90 -5.02 5.16
C ALA A 65 -8.97 -5.87 4.44
N THR A 66 -10.20 -5.39 4.43
CA THR A 66 -11.33 -5.97 3.68
C THR A 66 -11.76 -5.04 2.57
N SER A 67 -12.08 -5.59 1.41
CA SER A 67 -12.63 -4.82 0.30
C SER A 67 -14.06 -4.42 0.61
N THR A 68 -14.41 -3.14 0.41
CA THR A 68 -15.81 -2.71 0.51
C THR A 68 -16.61 -3.35 -0.63
N PRO A 69 -17.69 -4.10 -0.37
CA PRO A 69 -18.51 -4.67 -1.44
C PRO A 69 -19.20 -3.55 -2.24
N PHE A 70 -19.26 -3.74 -3.56
CA PHE A 70 -19.92 -2.83 -4.52
C PHE A 70 -21.44 -2.85 -4.40
#